data_AF-G0GAD4-F1
#
_entry.id   AF-G0GAD4-F1
#
_cell.length_a   1.000
_cell.length_b   1.000
_cell.length_c   1.000
_cell.angle_alpha   90.00
_cell.angle_beta   90.00
_cell.angle_gamma   90.00
#
_symmetry.space_group_name_H-M   'P 1'
#
loop_
_entity.id
_entity.type
_entity.pdbx_description
1 polymer ?
#
loop_
_entity_poly.entity_id
_entity_poly.type
_entity_poly.pdbx_seq_one_letter_code
_entity_poly.pdbx_strand_id
1 'polypeptide(L)'
;MVEIGELDFEGGMRDVGRGVWRREVEYERGRAVGVRPFGEGEAVRDVAVGTSLVAAAGEGVRRREGRLVPGVRRGHLRRWVRRRGALDVVVLVVDASASMGWGERMRVAKGAALWMLERAYLLRCRVAVVAFRGEGAEVVLPPTVSRELGKVRLARMPVGDATPLPAGLLEAARLVEAEGLRSPGTRATVVLISDGESNVPLRDGADSFSEAVGIVRALVGKGVRVVCVDAGMGEGRMAELARKGGADYRQLPRVPGALGAFVSDLVVSTDSTYGEHV
;
A
#
# COMPACT_ATOMS: atom_id res chain seq x y z
N MET A 1 -28.08 11.58 7.65
CA MET A 1 -26.99 12.12 6.81
C MET A 1 -26.01 12.76 7.77
N VAL A 2 -24.79 12.26 7.87
CA VAL A 2 -23.75 12.92 8.69
C VAL A 2 -23.11 13.99 7.81
N GLU A 3 -23.30 15.25 8.16
CA GLU A 3 -22.71 16.38 7.45
C GLU A 3 -21.18 16.32 7.59
N ILE A 4 -20.50 16.38 6.44
CA ILE A 4 -19.05 16.23 6.29
C ILE A 4 -18.33 17.55 6.64
N GLY A 5 -19.03 18.49 7.29
CA GLY A 5 -18.63 19.89 7.47
C GLY A 5 -17.78 20.21 8.71
N GLU A 6 -17.66 19.30 9.68
CA GLU A 6 -16.96 19.56 10.97
C GLU A 6 -15.64 18.78 11.12
N LEU A 7 -14.89 18.60 10.05
CA LEU A 7 -13.55 18.03 10.16
C LEU A 7 -12.52 19.11 9.84
N ASP A 8 -12.15 19.86 10.88
CA ASP A 8 -10.98 20.74 10.87
C ASP A 8 -9.71 19.89 10.73
N PHE A 9 -9.29 19.71 9.48
CA PHE A 9 -8.04 19.03 9.11
C PHE A 9 -6.85 19.99 9.01
N GLU A 10 -7.02 21.26 9.40
CA GLU A 10 -6.01 22.32 9.25
C GLU A 10 -4.86 22.22 10.27
N GLY A 11 -5.05 21.53 11.40
CA GLY A 11 -4.13 21.51 12.55
C GLY A 11 -2.88 20.62 12.46
N GLY A 12 -2.46 20.16 11.27
CA GLY A 12 -1.37 19.18 11.11
C GLY A 12 -0.13 19.67 10.36
N MET A 13 -0.01 20.97 10.11
CA MET A 13 1.04 21.52 9.24
C MET A 13 2.28 21.93 10.03
N ARG A 14 3.06 20.94 10.49
CA ARG A 14 4.46 21.16 10.87
C ARG A 14 5.34 20.08 10.24
N ASP A 15 5.90 20.45 9.10
CA ASP A 15 7.16 19.95 8.57
C ASP A 15 7.24 18.46 8.20
N VAL A 16 6.48 18.03 7.19
CA VAL A 16 6.88 16.84 6.42
C VAL A 16 7.95 17.30 5.43
N GLY A 17 9.20 17.27 5.87
CA GLY A 17 10.37 17.77 5.17
C GLY A 17 10.44 17.34 3.70
N ARG A 18 10.89 18.26 2.84
CA ARG A 18 11.09 18.15 1.38
C ARG A 18 12.11 17.08 0.92
N GLY A 19 12.47 16.11 1.76
CA GLY A 19 13.72 15.34 1.61
C GLY A 19 13.63 13.86 1.22
N VAL A 20 12.52 13.14 1.43
CA VAL A 20 12.64 11.66 1.60
C VAL A 20 11.76 10.78 0.67
N TRP A 21 11.09 11.34 -0.35
CA TRP A 21 10.12 10.57 -1.17
C TRP A 21 10.61 10.20 -2.59
N ARG A 22 11.87 9.75 -2.74
CA ARG A 22 12.39 9.25 -4.03
C ARG A 22 12.99 7.84 -3.90
N ARG A 23 12.14 6.84 -3.64
CA ARG A 23 12.50 5.47 -4.02
C ARG A 23 12.17 5.24 -5.49
N GLU A 24 13.23 5.18 -6.28
CA GLU A 24 13.17 4.81 -7.69
C GLU A 24 13.51 3.33 -7.84
N VAL A 25 12.58 2.56 -8.40
CA VAL A 25 12.75 1.13 -8.68
C VAL A 25 12.85 0.90 -10.18
N GLU A 26 13.64 -0.11 -10.56
CA GLU A 26 13.72 -0.52 -11.96
C GLU A 26 12.35 -1.03 -12.42
N TYR A 27 11.92 -0.58 -13.60
CA TYR A 27 10.59 -0.82 -14.11
C TYR A 27 10.63 -0.97 -15.63
N GLU A 28 9.64 -1.63 -16.23
CA GLU A 28 9.58 -1.77 -17.70
C GLU A 28 9.31 -0.44 -18.41
N ARG A 29 8.75 0.54 -17.69
CA ARG A 29 8.43 1.88 -18.20
C ARG A 29 8.81 2.91 -17.15
N GLY A 30 9.41 4.02 -17.58
CA GLY A 30 9.89 5.07 -16.69
C GLY A 30 10.99 5.88 -17.34
N ARG A 31 11.61 6.74 -16.53
CA ARG A 31 12.77 7.54 -16.95
C ARG A 31 13.92 6.58 -17.24
N ALA A 32 14.51 6.66 -18.42
CA ALA A 32 15.74 5.93 -18.72
C ALA A 32 16.87 6.50 -17.85
N VAL A 33 17.50 5.65 -17.05
CA VAL A 33 18.59 6.04 -16.12
C VAL A 33 19.91 5.36 -16.44
N GLY A 34 19.91 4.38 -17.34
CA GLY A 34 21.11 3.68 -17.75
C GLY A 34 20.81 2.58 -18.75
N VAL A 35 21.82 1.75 -19.00
CA VAL A 35 21.75 0.59 -19.89
C VAL A 35 22.53 -0.57 -19.27
N ARG A 36 22.06 -1.79 -19.49
CA ARG A 36 22.78 -3.00 -19.04
C ARG A 36 22.74 -4.13 -20.10
N PRO A 37 23.67 -5.09 -20.07
CA PRO A 37 23.55 -6.31 -20.87
C PRO A 37 22.30 -7.12 -20.48
N PHE A 38 21.79 -7.97 -21.39
CA PHE A 38 20.80 -8.99 -21.04
C PHE A 38 21.45 -10.14 -20.26
N GLY A 39 20.74 -10.67 -19.26
CA GLY A 39 21.16 -11.88 -18.55
C GLY A 39 20.96 -13.15 -19.38
N GLU A 40 21.56 -14.27 -18.93
CA GLU A 40 21.34 -15.57 -19.55
C GLU A 40 19.87 -15.99 -19.47
N GLY A 41 19.30 -16.45 -20.59
CA GLY A 41 17.88 -16.80 -20.69
C GLY A 41 16.90 -15.61 -20.66
N GLU A 42 17.36 -14.38 -20.42
CA GLU A 42 16.49 -13.19 -20.36
C GLU A 42 15.84 -12.92 -21.73
N ALA A 43 14.52 -12.71 -21.74
CA ALA A 43 13.76 -12.33 -22.93
C ALA A 43 14.21 -10.95 -23.46
N VAL A 44 14.43 -10.85 -24.76
CA VAL A 44 14.92 -9.62 -25.40
C VAL A 44 13.77 -8.61 -25.54
N ARG A 45 13.85 -7.50 -24.80
CA ARG A 45 12.84 -6.42 -24.77
C ARG A 45 13.47 -5.09 -24.36
N ASP A 46 12.85 -3.98 -24.73
CA ASP A 46 13.32 -2.60 -24.41
C ASP A 46 14.81 -2.36 -24.77
N VAL A 47 15.19 -2.78 -25.99
CA VAL A 47 16.57 -2.75 -26.47
C VAL A 47 17.05 -1.31 -26.66
N ALA A 48 18.18 -0.96 -26.05
CA ALA A 48 18.90 0.27 -26.29
C ALA A 48 19.73 0.15 -27.57
N VAL A 49 19.08 0.39 -28.72
CA VAL A 49 19.66 0.16 -30.06
C VAL A 49 21.00 0.87 -30.24
N GLY A 50 21.08 2.16 -29.90
CA GLY A 50 22.31 2.95 -30.04
C GLY A 50 23.48 2.35 -29.26
N THR A 51 23.30 2.07 -27.97
CA THR A 51 24.36 1.47 -27.13
C THR A 51 24.70 0.04 -27.55
N SER A 52 23.72 -0.70 -28.06
CA SER A 52 23.94 -2.06 -28.59
C SER A 52 24.81 -2.02 -29.86
N LEU A 53 24.60 -1.03 -30.73
CA LEU A 53 25.43 -0.82 -31.91
C LEU A 53 26.85 -0.36 -31.54
N VAL A 54 26.98 0.51 -30.54
CA VAL A 54 28.30 0.92 -30.01
C VAL A 54 29.06 -0.28 -29.44
N ALA A 55 28.39 -1.12 -28.66
CA ALA A 55 28.99 -2.36 -28.14
C ALA A 55 29.42 -3.30 -29.27
N ALA A 56 28.58 -3.49 -30.29
CA ALA A 56 28.90 -4.32 -31.44
C ALA A 56 30.05 -3.74 -32.28
N ALA A 57 30.12 -2.42 -32.43
CA ALA A 57 31.18 -1.74 -33.17
C ALA A 57 32.54 -1.82 -32.45
N GLY A 58 32.54 -1.86 -31.11
CA GLY A 58 33.75 -2.04 -30.30
C GLY A 58 34.46 -3.37 -30.55
N GLU A 59 33.75 -4.41 -30.98
CA GLU A 59 34.32 -5.70 -31.39
C GLU A 59 34.74 -5.75 -32.87
N GLY A 60 34.52 -4.65 -33.61
CA GLY A 60 34.91 -4.50 -35.00
C GLY A 60 33.74 -4.32 -35.96
N VAL A 61 34.06 -3.74 -37.11
CA VAL A 61 33.12 -3.46 -38.20
C VAL A 61 33.54 -4.21 -39.46
N ARG A 62 32.56 -4.66 -40.24
CA ARG A 62 32.78 -5.33 -41.53
C ARG A 62 32.31 -4.43 -42.66
N ARG A 63 32.92 -4.56 -43.84
CA ARG A 63 32.44 -3.84 -45.03
C ARG A 63 31.38 -4.67 -45.74
N ARG A 64 30.19 -4.11 -45.93
CA ARG A 64 29.08 -4.70 -46.68
C ARG A 64 28.52 -3.64 -47.61
N GLU A 65 28.48 -3.93 -48.91
CA GLU A 65 27.95 -3.01 -49.94
C GLU A 65 28.57 -1.61 -49.84
N GLY A 66 29.90 -1.55 -49.66
CA GLY A 66 30.64 -0.30 -49.52
C GLY A 66 30.52 0.41 -48.16
N ARG A 67 29.59 -0.01 -47.28
CA ARG A 67 29.36 0.57 -45.94
C ARG A 67 30.03 -0.24 -44.84
N LEU A 68 30.45 0.42 -43.76
CA LEU A 68 30.91 -0.24 -42.55
C LEU A 68 29.69 -0.60 -41.68
N VAL A 69 29.57 -1.87 -41.32
CA VAL A 69 28.47 -2.40 -40.52
C VAL A 69 29.02 -3.22 -39.33
N PRO A 70 28.61 -2.93 -38.09
CA PRO A 70 28.99 -3.74 -36.93
C PRO A 70 28.27 -5.10 -36.96
N GLY A 71 28.97 -6.16 -36.52
CA GLY A 71 28.37 -7.48 -36.40
C GLY A 71 27.57 -7.59 -35.11
N VAL A 72 26.25 -7.39 -35.14
CA VAL A 72 25.41 -7.46 -33.94
C VAL A 72 25.16 -8.92 -33.53
N ARG A 73 25.47 -9.26 -32.28
CA ARG A 73 25.18 -10.57 -31.64
C ARG A 73 24.37 -10.35 -30.39
N ARG A 74 23.77 -11.43 -29.85
CA ARG A 74 22.98 -11.37 -28.60
C ARG A 74 23.76 -10.74 -27.43
N GLY A 75 25.06 -11.05 -27.31
CA GLY A 75 25.92 -10.47 -26.26
C GLY A 75 26.13 -8.95 -26.36
N HIS A 76 25.90 -8.35 -27.53
CA HIS A 76 26.01 -6.91 -27.74
C HIS A 76 24.72 -6.17 -27.36
N LEU A 77 23.59 -6.89 -27.29
CA LEU A 77 22.32 -6.29 -26.95
C LEU A 77 22.38 -5.70 -25.54
N ARG A 78 22.03 -4.42 -25.46
CA ARG A 78 21.85 -3.69 -24.21
C ARG A 78 20.37 -3.39 -24.05
N ARG A 79 19.85 -3.49 -22.84
CA ARG A 79 18.50 -3.03 -22.49
C ARG A 79 18.56 -1.68 -21.79
N TRP A 80 17.54 -0.86 -21.97
CA TRP A 80 17.36 0.31 -21.12
C TRP A 80 17.10 -0.14 -19.68
N VAL A 81 17.81 0.48 -18.74
CA VAL A 81 17.45 0.46 -17.32
C VAL A 81 16.56 1.67 -17.10
N ARG A 82 15.27 1.44 -16.86
CA ARG A 82 14.32 2.52 -16.58
C ARG A 82 13.94 2.48 -15.12
N ARG A 83 13.84 3.65 -14.53
CA ARG A 83 13.36 3.81 -13.15
C ARG A 83 12.05 4.57 -13.12
N ARG A 84 11.17 4.15 -12.22
CA ARG A 84 9.94 4.87 -11.88
C ARG A 84 9.87 4.99 -10.37
N GLY A 85 9.36 6.12 -9.88
CA GLY A 85 9.02 6.24 -8.47
C GLY A 85 7.91 5.24 -8.15
N ALA A 86 8.15 4.32 -7.22
CA ALA A 86 7.07 3.49 -6.67
C ALA A 86 6.02 4.41 -6.01
N LEU A 87 4.77 3.96 -6.04
CA LEU A 87 3.75 4.48 -5.13
C LEU A 87 3.59 3.44 -4.04
N ASP A 88 3.66 3.88 -2.79
CA ASP A 88 3.30 3.04 -1.67
C ASP A 88 1.78 2.79 -1.70
N VAL A 89 1.31 1.75 -1.03
CA VAL A 89 -0.12 1.48 -0.89
C VAL A 89 -0.51 1.48 0.58
N VAL A 90 -1.56 2.23 0.91
CA VAL A 90 -2.18 2.23 2.23
C VAL A 90 -3.56 1.57 2.09
N VAL A 91 -3.76 0.47 2.80
CA VAL A 91 -5.03 -0.27 2.82
C VAL A 91 -5.68 -0.05 4.17
N LEU A 92 -6.77 0.71 4.19
CA LEU A 92 -7.62 0.84 5.37
C LEU A 92 -8.54 -0.36 5.44
N VAL A 93 -8.49 -1.11 6.53
CA VAL A 93 -9.35 -2.26 6.79
C VAL A 93 -10.28 -1.86 7.92
N VAL A 94 -11.57 -1.74 7.63
CA VAL A 94 -12.53 -1.06 8.50
C VAL A 94 -13.62 -2.02 8.89
N ASP A 95 -13.83 -2.11 10.19
CA ASP A 95 -14.98 -2.80 10.76
C ASP A 95 -16.25 -1.98 10.53
N ALA A 96 -17.18 -2.53 9.74
CA ALA A 96 -18.48 -1.94 9.45
C ALA A 96 -19.63 -2.61 10.23
N SER A 97 -19.29 -3.36 11.29
CA SER A 97 -20.25 -3.97 12.21
C SER A 97 -21.07 -2.91 12.96
N ALA A 98 -22.37 -3.14 13.12
CA ALA A 98 -23.32 -2.23 13.76
C ALA A 98 -23.33 -2.38 15.29
N SER A 99 -22.16 -2.49 15.92
CA SER A 99 -22.03 -2.44 17.38
C SER A 99 -21.89 -1.00 17.90
N MET A 100 -21.75 -0.81 19.22
CA MET A 100 -21.55 0.51 19.81
C MET A 100 -20.31 1.19 19.22
N GLY A 101 -20.46 2.40 18.64
CA GLY A 101 -19.35 3.15 18.05
C GLY A 101 -19.09 2.90 16.56
N TRP A 102 -19.98 2.21 15.84
CA TRP A 102 -19.90 2.07 14.37
C TRP A 102 -19.82 3.42 13.64
N GLY A 103 -20.59 4.41 14.12
CA GLY A 103 -20.61 5.75 13.54
C GLY A 103 -19.26 6.44 13.64
N GLU A 104 -18.56 6.26 14.76
CA GLU A 104 -17.24 6.83 15.00
C GLU A 104 -16.16 6.14 14.16
N ARG A 105 -16.14 4.80 14.13
CA ARG A 105 -15.26 4.00 13.25
C ARG A 105 -15.41 4.40 11.78
N MET A 106 -16.64 4.52 11.32
CA MET A 106 -16.99 4.90 9.95
C MET A 106 -16.58 6.34 9.64
N ARG A 107 -16.83 7.28 10.57
CA ARG A 107 -16.43 8.69 10.45
C ARG A 107 -14.91 8.82 10.33
N VAL A 108 -14.18 8.13 11.20
CA VAL A 108 -12.71 8.06 11.19
C VAL A 108 -12.21 7.47 9.88
N ALA A 109 -12.72 6.31 9.46
CA ALA A 109 -12.29 5.65 8.24
C ALA A 109 -12.49 6.54 7.00
N LYS A 110 -13.67 7.15 6.86
CA LYS A 110 -13.96 8.07 5.75
C LYS A 110 -13.09 9.32 5.82
N GLY A 111 -12.94 9.91 7.01
CA GLY A 111 -12.09 11.08 7.24
C GLY A 111 -10.62 10.79 6.90
N ALA A 112 -10.08 9.68 7.39
CA ALA A 112 -8.71 9.24 7.12
C ALA A 112 -8.50 8.95 5.63
N ALA A 113 -9.43 8.22 5.00
CA ALA A 113 -9.35 7.94 3.57
C ALA A 113 -9.36 9.23 2.73
N LEU A 114 -10.27 10.16 3.02
CA LEU A 114 -10.36 11.43 2.29
C LEU A 114 -9.15 12.32 2.54
N TRP A 115 -8.66 12.40 3.78
CA TRP A 115 -7.44 13.13 4.13
C TRP A 115 -6.22 12.57 3.40
N MET A 116 -6.08 11.25 3.36
CA MET A 116 -5.00 10.61 2.62
C MET A 116 -5.15 10.80 1.12
N LEU A 117 -6.36 10.72 0.55
CA LEU A 117 -6.59 10.96 -0.88
C LEU A 117 -6.26 12.41 -1.27
N GLU A 118 -6.56 13.38 -0.41
CA GLU A 118 -6.17 14.77 -0.59
C GLU A 118 -4.64 14.95 -0.61
N ARG A 119 -3.91 14.07 0.09
CA ARG A 119 -2.45 14.09 0.20
C ARG A 119 -1.75 12.98 -0.58
N ALA A 120 -2.48 12.14 -1.31
CA ALA A 120 -1.96 10.93 -1.95
C ALA A 120 -0.82 11.25 -2.93
N TYR A 121 -0.92 12.41 -3.60
CA TYR A 121 0.14 12.92 -4.46
C TYR A 121 1.42 13.26 -3.68
N LEU A 122 1.28 13.97 -2.55
CA LEU A 122 2.40 14.41 -1.70
C LEU A 122 3.05 13.23 -0.98
N LEU A 123 2.23 12.34 -0.42
CA LEU A 123 2.64 11.13 0.28
C LEU A 123 3.08 10.01 -0.67
N ARG A 124 2.96 10.23 -2.00
CA ARG A 124 3.31 9.26 -3.03
C ARG A 124 2.69 7.89 -2.76
N CYS A 125 1.42 7.87 -2.35
CA CYS A 125 0.70 6.65 -2.00
C CYS A 125 -0.62 6.51 -2.75
N ARG A 126 -1.06 5.27 -2.94
CA ARG A 126 -2.43 4.92 -3.34
C ARG A 126 -3.19 4.49 -2.09
N VAL A 127 -4.45 4.88 -2.00
CA VAL A 127 -5.32 4.55 -0.87
C VAL A 127 -6.36 3.53 -1.32
N ALA A 128 -6.54 2.50 -0.52
CA ALA A 128 -7.62 1.53 -0.67
C ALA A 128 -8.40 1.39 0.64
N VAL A 129 -9.65 0.97 0.52
CA VAL A 129 -10.52 0.70 1.67
C VAL A 129 -11.18 -0.65 1.48
N VAL A 130 -10.97 -1.53 2.45
CA VAL A 130 -11.67 -2.80 2.64
C VAL A 130 -12.61 -2.62 3.83
N ALA A 131 -13.89 -2.93 3.64
CA ALA A 131 -14.85 -2.99 4.73
C ALA A 131 -15.24 -4.44 4.96
N PHE A 132 -15.41 -4.83 6.21
CA PHE A 132 -15.86 -6.18 6.57
C PHE A 132 -17.07 -6.10 7.50
N ARG A 133 -18.04 -6.99 7.25
CA ARG A 133 -19.35 -7.07 7.93
C ARG A 133 -20.03 -8.39 7.57
N GLY A 134 -21.02 -8.80 8.36
CA GLY A 134 -21.78 -10.01 8.11
C GLY A 134 -20.85 -11.22 8.06
N GLU A 135 -20.83 -11.90 6.93
CA GLU A 135 -20.05 -13.12 6.71
C GLU A 135 -18.76 -12.88 5.90
N GLY A 136 -18.42 -11.65 5.53
CA GLY A 136 -17.28 -11.41 4.63
C GLY A 136 -16.72 -9.99 4.59
N ALA A 137 -15.89 -9.75 3.58
CA ALA A 137 -15.23 -8.48 3.34
C ALA A 137 -15.34 -8.06 1.88
N GLU A 138 -15.40 -6.76 1.64
CA GLU A 138 -15.49 -6.16 0.30
C GLU A 138 -14.54 -4.97 0.13
N VAL A 139 -13.97 -4.85 -1.08
CA VAL A 139 -13.15 -3.70 -1.46
C VAL A 139 -14.07 -2.54 -1.84
N VAL A 140 -14.34 -1.66 -0.88
CA VAL A 140 -15.17 -0.45 -1.06
C VAL A 140 -14.47 0.57 -1.96
N LEU A 141 -13.16 0.73 -1.77
CA LEU A 141 -12.33 1.61 -2.58
C LEU A 141 -11.09 0.85 -3.07
N PRO A 142 -10.96 0.56 -4.38
CA PRO A 142 -9.73 0.00 -4.91
C PRO A 142 -8.57 1.03 -4.84
N PRO A 143 -7.29 0.59 -4.88
CA PRO A 143 -6.13 1.45 -4.77
C PRO A 143 -6.18 2.63 -5.76
N THR A 144 -6.36 3.84 -5.24
CA THR A 144 -6.52 5.05 -6.06
C THR A 144 -5.82 6.26 -5.44
N VAL A 145 -5.56 7.26 -6.29
CA VAL A 145 -5.16 8.61 -5.89
C VAL A 145 -6.27 9.63 -6.13
N SER A 146 -7.41 9.21 -6.72
CA SER A 146 -8.52 10.12 -7.05
C SER A 146 -9.41 10.36 -5.85
N ARG A 147 -9.43 11.60 -5.40
CA ARG A 147 -10.31 12.10 -4.34
C ARG A 147 -11.77 12.05 -4.75
N GLU A 148 -12.09 12.38 -5.99
CA GLU A 148 -13.45 12.40 -6.54
C GLU A 148 -14.05 10.99 -6.53
N LEU A 149 -13.31 10.00 -7.02
CA LEU A 149 -13.71 8.60 -6.97
C LEU A 149 -13.87 8.13 -5.51
N GLY A 150 -12.94 8.53 -4.64
CA GLY A 150 -13.00 8.25 -3.21
C GLY A 150 -14.29 8.78 -2.57
N LYS A 151 -14.63 10.06 -2.78
CA LYS A 151 -15.87 10.67 -2.26
C LYS A 151 -17.11 9.87 -2.66
N VAL A 152 -17.22 9.51 -3.94
CA VAL A 152 -18.39 8.77 -4.46
C VAL A 152 -18.49 7.36 -3.85
N ARG A 153 -17.37 6.64 -3.76
CA ARG A 153 -17.33 5.26 -3.24
C ARG A 153 -17.54 5.21 -1.73
N LEU A 154 -16.87 6.08 -0.97
CA LEU A 154 -16.97 6.15 0.49
C LEU A 154 -18.34 6.62 0.97
N ALA A 155 -19.06 7.41 0.18
CA ALA A 155 -20.44 7.78 0.48
C ALA A 155 -21.37 6.55 0.53
N ARG A 156 -21.06 5.50 -0.24
CA ARG A 156 -21.84 4.25 -0.34
C ARG A 156 -21.33 3.13 0.55
N MET A 157 -20.40 3.43 1.46
CA MET A 157 -19.81 2.41 2.34
C MET A 157 -20.92 1.77 3.19
N PRO A 158 -21.06 0.43 3.14
CA PRO A 158 -22.18 -0.26 3.78
C PRO A 158 -21.99 -0.36 5.29
N VAL A 159 -23.10 -0.61 5.99
CA VAL A 159 -23.17 -0.90 7.42
C VAL A 159 -23.88 -2.25 7.55
N GLY A 160 -23.41 -3.12 8.45
CA GLY A 160 -24.08 -4.41 8.69
C GLY A 160 -23.77 -4.96 10.06
N ASP A 161 -24.34 -6.10 10.41
CA ASP A 161 -24.11 -6.77 11.69
C ASP A 161 -22.94 -7.76 11.57
N ALA A 162 -22.28 -8.12 12.68
CA ALA A 162 -21.11 -9.02 12.76
C ALA A 162 -19.77 -8.50 12.21
N THR A 163 -18.69 -9.15 12.67
CA THR A 163 -17.30 -8.68 12.63
C THR A 163 -16.37 -9.79 12.10
N PRO A 164 -16.42 -10.10 10.78
CA PRO A 164 -15.55 -11.09 10.14
C PRO A 164 -14.13 -10.53 9.92
N LEU A 165 -13.45 -10.26 11.03
CA LEU A 165 -12.11 -9.67 11.05
C LEU A 165 -11.07 -10.44 10.21
N PRO A 166 -10.99 -11.79 10.28
CA PRO A 166 -10.12 -12.57 9.39
C PRO A 166 -10.40 -12.35 7.90
N ALA A 167 -11.67 -12.21 7.50
CA ALA A 167 -12.03 -11.97 6.10
C ALA A 167 -11.53 -10.61 5.63
N GLY A 168 -11.67 -9.56 6.46
CA GLY A 168 -11.15 -8.23 6.17
C GLY A 168 -9.63 -8.22 5.98
N LEU A 169 -8.91 -8.89 6.89
CA LEU A 169 -7.45 -9.00 6.81
C LEU A 169 -6.98 -9.83 5.60
N LEU A 170 -7.69 -10.90 5.27
CA LEU A 170 -7.38 -11.73 4.10
C LEU A 170 -7.57 -10.95 2.80
N GLU A 171 -8.65 -10.18 2.68
CA GLU A 171 -8.91 -9.37 1.50
C GLU A 171 -7.88 -8.24 1.35
N ALA A 172 -7.44 -7.64 2.47
CA ALA A 172 -6.32 -6.71 2.47
C ALA A 172 -5.01 -7.37 2.01
N ALA A 173 -4.73 -8.60 2.45
CA ALA A 173 -3.55 -9.34 2.04
C ALA A 173 -3.53 -9.63 0.53
N ARG A 174 -4.67 -10.03 -0.04
CA ARG A 174 -4.83 -10.22 -1.50
C ARG A 174 -4.58 -8.93 -2.26
N LEU A 175 -5.11 -7.81 -1.75
CA LEU A 175 -4.93 -6.51 -2.38
C LEU A 175 -3.46 -6.06 -2.38
N VAL A 176 -2.77 -6.26 -1.25
CA VAL A 176 -1.34 -5.95 -1.11
C VAL A 176 -0.50 -6.80 -2.07
N GLU A 177 -0.78 -8.09 -2.18
CA GLU A 177 -0.10 -8.98 -3.12
C GLU A 177 -0.31 -8.56 -4.57
N ALA A 178 -1.55 -8.24 -4.96
CA ALA A 178 -1.86 -7.77 -6.31
C ALA A 178 -1.11 -6.46 -6.64
N GLU A 179 -1.01 -5.55 -5.67
CA GLU A 179 -0.29 -4.28 -5.83
C GLU A 179 1.23 -4.46 -5.92
N GLY A 180 1.80 -5.39 -5.15
CA GLY A 180 3.22 -5.75 -5.23
C GLY A 180 3.59 -6.38 -6.58
N LEU A 181 2.74 -7.25 -7.12
CA LEU A 181 2.90 -7.82 -8.47
C LEU A 181 2.78 -6.74 -9.55
N ARG A 182 1.80 -5.84 -9.41
CA ARG A 182 1.59 -4.74 -10.36
C ARG A 182 2.73 -3.74 -10.33
N SER A 183 3.31 -3.45 -9.17
CA SER A 183 4.33 -2.43 -8.99
C SER A 183 5.44 -2.94 -8.06
N PRO A 184 6.46 -3.63 -8.61
CA PRO A 184 7.60 -4.09 -7.82
C PRO A 184 8.23 -2.94 -7.02
N GLY A 185 8.50 -3.17 -5.74
CA GLY A 185 9.01 -2.16 -4.82
C GLY A 185 7.96 -1.25 -4.16
N THR A 186 6.66 -1.47 -4.42
CA THR A 186 5.59 -0.85 -3.63
C THR A 186 5.68 -1.35 -2.18
N ARG A 187 5.85 -0.44 -1.22
CA ARG A 187 5.65 -0.76 0.20
C ARG A 187 4.16 -0.74 0.50
N ALA A 188 3.73 -1.62 1.39
CA ALA A 188 2.36 -1.69 1.83
C ALA A 188 2.24 -1.40 3.32
N THR A 189 1.25 -0.58 3.67
CA THR A 189 0.79 -0.38 5.04
C THR A 189 -0.67 -0.77 5.14
N VAL A 190 -1.00 -1.68 6.04
CA VAL A 190 -2.37 -2.08 6.38
C VAL A 190 -2.75 -1.42 7.69
N VAL A 191 -3.80 -0.61 7.68
CA VAL A 191 -4.32 0.06 8.88
C VAL A 191 -5.67 -0.55 9.21
N LEU A 192 -5.72 -1.36 10.25
CA LEU A 192 -6.94 -2.00 10.75
C LEU A 192 -7.61 -1.07 11.76
N ILE A 193 -8.87 -0.70 11.52
CA ILE A 193 -9.68 0.13 12.42
C ILE A 193 -10.86 -0.72 12.90
N SER A 194 -10.81 -1.14 14.16
CA SER A 194 -11.84 -1.99 14.81
C SER A 194 -11.69 -1.93 16.34
N ASP A 195 -12.69 -2.42 17.06
CA ASP A 195 -12.62 -2.70 18.51
C ASP A 195 -11.90 -4.03 18.82
N GLY A 196 -11.57 -4.81 17.79
CA GLY A 196 -10.84 -6.07 17.89
C GLY A 196 -11.74 -7.28 18.15
N GLU A 197 -13.06 -7.09 18.12
CA GLU A 197 -13.97 -8.21 18.11
C GLU A 197 -13.80 -9.04 16.83
N SER A 198 -13.98 -10.35 16.98
CA SER A 198 -13.78 -11.32 15.92
C SER A 198 -14.74 -12.46 16.23
N ASN A 199 -15.84 -12.53 15.49
CA ASN A 199 -16.94 -13.46 15.77
C ASN A 199 -17.25 -14.41 14.61
N VAL A 200 -16.71 -14.14 13.41
CA VAL A 200 -16.90 -14.99 12.23
C VAL A 200 -15.53 -15.50 11.76
N PRO A 201 -15.27 -16.81 11.84
CA PRO A 201 -14.04 -17.40 11.30
C PRO A 201 -14.12 -17.58 9.77
N LEU A 202 -12.98 -17.77 9.12
CA LEU A 202 -12.90 -18.16 7.70
C LEU A 202 -13.29 -19.61 7.47
N ARG A 203 -13.07 -20.46 8.49
CA ARG A 203 -13.37 -21.88 8.47
C ARG A 203 -14.32 -22.21 9.60
N ASP A 204 -15.39 -22.94 9.30
CA ASP A 204 -16.36 -23.36 10.29
C ASP A 204 -15.68 -24.13 11.43
N GLY A 205 -15.99 -23.73 12.68
CA GLY A 205 -15.42 -24.32 13.89
C GLY A 205 -14.00 -23.86 14.26
N ALA A 206 -13.37 -22.97 13.48
CA ALA A 206 -12.08 -22.39 13.83
C ALA A 206 -12.21 -21.21 14.81
N ASP A 207 -11.13 -20.91 15.53
CA ASP A 207 -11.04 -19.68 16.33
C ASP A 207 -10.73 -18.48 15.45
N SER A 208 -11.74 -17.64 15.23
CA SER A 208 -11.67 -16.43 14.40
C SER A 208 -10.51 -15.51 14.82
N PHE A 209 -10.24 -15.37 16.13
CA PHE A 209 -9.16 -14.50 16.59
C PHE A 209 -7.77 -15.05 16.24
N SER A 210 -7.56 -16.36 16.43
CA SER A 210 -6.31 -17.02 16.04
C SER A 210 -6.04 -16.95 14.53
N GLU A 211 -7.08 -17.03 13.69
CA GLU A 211 -6.94 -16.84 12.25
C GLU A 211 -6.51 -15.40 11.91
N ALA A 212 -7.12 -14.39 12.54
CA ALA A 212 -6.72 -13.00 12.37
C ALA A 212 -5.25 -12.79 12.75
N VAL A 213 -4.81 -13.33 13.89
CA VAL A 213 -3.39 -13.30 14.31
C VAL A 213 -2.48 -13.94 13.26
N GLY A 214 -2.87 -15.09 12.71
CA GLY A 214 -2.11 -15.78 11.67
C GLY A 214 -1.94 -14.93 10.41
N ILE A 215 -3.01 -14.25 9.97
CA ILE A 215 -2.96 -13.38 8.78
C ILE A 215 -2.08 -12.15 9.04
N VAL A 216 -2.19 -11.51 10.21
CA VAL A 216 -1.34 -10.38 10.59
C VAL A 216 0.14 -10.79 10.59
N ARG A 217 0.48 -11.95 11.17
CA ARG A 217 1.86 -12.46 11.14
C ARG A 217 2.36 -12.69 9.72
N ALA A 218 1.51 -13.24 8.85
CA ALA A 218 1.88 -13.48 7.45
C ALA A 218 2.14 -12.17 6.69
N LEU A 219 1.34 -11.12 6.96
CA LEU A 219 1.56 -9.79 6.41
C LEU A 219 2.90 -9.19 6.89
N VAL A 220 3.11 -9.18 8.21
CA VAL A 220 4.34 -8.66 8.82
C VAL A 220 5.57 -9.42 8.33
N GLY A 221 5.51 -10.75 8.24
CA GLY A 221 6.60 -11.59 7.72
C GLY A 221 6.92 -11.35 6.24
N LYS A 222 5.98 -10.79 5.46
CA LYS A 222 6.20 -10.35 4.07
C LYS A 222 6.72 -8.91 3.97
N GLY A 223 7.05 -8.26 5.10
CA GLY A 223 7.49 -6.85 5.13
C GLY A 223 6.34 -5.85 4.96
N VAL A 224 5.09 -6.27 5.19
CA VAL A 224 3.94 -5.35 5.22
C VAL A 224 3.84 -4.75 6.60
N ARG A 225 3.82 -3.41 6.70
CA ARG A 225 3.54 -2.76 7.97
C ARG A 225 2.07 -2.93 8.30
N VAL A 226 1.74 -3.45 9.48
CA VAL A 226 0.36 -3.53 9.97
C VAL A 226 0.23 -2.63 11.19
N VAL A 227 -0.80 -1.79 11.19
CA VAL A 227 -1.16 -0.91 12.32
C VAL A 227 -2.58 -1.23 12.75
N CYS A 228 -2.72 -1.68 14.00
CA CYS A 228 -3.97 -1.92 14.69
C CYS A 228 -4.42 -0.63 15.41
N VAL A 229 -5.46 0.01 14.89
CA VAL A 229 -6.11 1.19 15.46
C VAL A 229 -7.34 0.77 16.24
N ASP A 230 -7.23 0.87 17.57
CA ASP A 230 -8.31 0.51 18.51
C ASP A 230 -9.32 1.66 18.63
N ALA A 231 -10.56 1.41 18.21
CA ALA A 231 -11.68 2.32 18.34
C ALA A 231 -12.45 2.18 19.67
N GLY A 232 -12.05 1.24 20.52
CA GLY A 232 -12.65 0.94 21.82
C GLY A 232 -12.06 1.72 23.00
N MET A 233 -12.14 1.14 24.19
CA MET A 233 -11.68 1.74 25.45
C MET A 233 -10.19 1.59 25.73
N GLY A 234 -9.45 0.86 24.90
CA GLY A 234 -8.02 0.53 25.09
C GLY A 234 -7.82 -0.74 25.92
N GLU A 235 -6.67 -1.40 25.73
CA GLU A 235 -6.27 -2.67 26.38
C GLU A 235 -7.16 -3.89 26.05
N GLY A 236 -7.85 -3.86 24.91
CA GLY A 236 -8.73 -4.93 24.44
C GLY A 236 -8.08 -5.94 23.48
N ARG A 237 -8.93 -6.72 22.81
CA ARG A 237 -8.53 -7.71 21.80
C ARG A 237 -7.67 -7.13 20.68
N MET A 238 -7.83 -5.85 20.35
CA MET A 238 -7.01 -5.17 19.34
C MET A 238 -5.54 -5.05 19.76
N ALA A 239 -5.27 -4.70 21.02
CA ALA A 239 -3.91 -4.64 21.57
C ALA A 239 -3.27 -6.05 21.60
N GLU A 240 -4.07 -7.06 21.95
CA GLU A 240 -3.63 -8.45 21.92
C GLU A 240 -3.31 -8.93 20.49
N LEU A 241 -4.16 -8.59 19.51
CA LEU A 241 -3.95 -8.90 18.10
C LEU A 241 -2.65 -8.28 17.60
N ALA A 242 -2.42 -7.00 17.90
CA ALA A 242 -1.21 -6.29 17.52
C ALA A 242 0.04 -6.98 18.09
N ARG A 243 0.04 -7.23 19.39
CA ARG A 243 1.14 -7.89 20.10
C ARG A 243 1.41 -9.30 19.57
N LYS A 244 0.37 -10.14 19.43
CA LYS A 244 0.52 -11.52 18.93
C LYS A 244 0.91 -11.54 17.45
N GLY A 245 0.42 -10.58 16.67
CA GLY A 245 0.66 -10.42 15.25
C GLY A 245 2.01 -9.82 14.87
N GLY A 246 2.68 -9.14 15.80
CA GLY A 246 3.90 -8.36 15.51
C GLY A 246 3.60 -7.04 14.79
N ALA A 247 2.42 -6.47 15.04
CA ALA A 247 1.94 -5.23 14.42
C ALA A 247 2.03 -4.04 15.39
N ASP A 248 2.00 -2.82 14.84
CA ASP A 248 1.94 -1.60 15.63
C ASP A 248 0.55 -1.45 16.26
N TYR A 249 0.47 -0.96 17.49
CA TYR A 249 -0.79 -0.64 18.16
C TYR A 249 -0.92 0.87 18.37
N ARG A 250 -2.11 1.40 18.06
CA ARG A 250 -2.48 2.79 18.31
C ARG A 250 -3.91 2.88 18.80
N GLN A 251 -4.16 3.71 19.80
CA GLN A 251 -5.52 4.03 20.20
C GLN A 251 -6.04 5.18 19.35
N LEU A 252 -7.30 5.09 18.92
CA LEU A 252 -7.96 6.15 18.18
C LEU A 252 -8.04 7.43 19.05
N PRO A 253 -7.63 8.61 18.52
CA PRO A 253 -7.73 9.85 19.27
C PRO A 253 -9.21 10.23 19.45
N ARG A 254 -9.59 10.55 20.69
CA ARG A 254 -10.95 11.00 21.04
C ARG A 254 -11.12 12.52 20.94
N VAL A 255 -10.05 13.24 20.63
CA VAL A 255 -10.07 14.70 20.54
C VAL A 255 -10.47 15.12 19.12
N PRO A 256 -11.50 15.98 18.96
CA PRO A 256 -11.84 16.57 17.67
C PRO A 256 -10.62 17.23 17.01
N GLY A 257 -10.46 17.10 15.68
CA GLY A 257 -9.34 17.67 14.91
C GLY A 257 -8.01 16.89 14.97
N ALA A 258 -7.84 15.94 15.90
CA ALA A 258 -6.60 15.17 16.02
C ALA A 258 -6.41 14.10 14.93
N LEU A 259 -7.45 13.78 14.15
CA LEU A 259 -7.43 12.72 13.16
C LEU A 259 -6.39 12.94 12.05
N GLY A 260 -6.21 14.17 11.58
CA GLY A 260 -5.24 14.48 10.52
C GLY A 260 -3.80 14.24 10.98
N ALA A 261 -3.45 14.69 12.19
CA ALA A 261 -2.14 14.45 12.79
C ALA A 261 -1.91 12.96 13.06
N PHE A 262 -2.93 12.26 13.56
CA PHE A 262 -2.89 10.82 13.79
C PHE A 262 -2.62 10.04 12.50
N VAL A 263 -3.39 10.29 11.44
CA VAL A 263 -3.19 9.61 10.14
C VAL A 263 -1.85 9.97 9.53
N SER A 264 -1.37 11.21 9.70
CA SER A 264 -0.03 11.59 9.29
C SER A 264 1.04 10.79 10.02
N ASP A 265 0.94 10.62 11.34
CA ASP A 265 1.88 9.80 12.12
C ASP A 265 1.88 8.34 11.63
N LEU A 266 0.70 7.76 11.39
CA LEU A 266 0.56 6.40 10.87
C LEU A 266 1.30 6.19 9.55
N VAL A 267 1.26 7.18 8.66
CA VAL A 267 1.84 7.09 7.32
C VAL A 267 3.30 7.56 7.28
N VAL A 268 3.71 8.53 8.09
CA VAL A 268 5.08 9.10 8.07
C VAL A 268 6.08 8.24 8.87
N SER A 269 5.63 7.52 9.90
CA SER A 269 6.51 6.62 10.68
C SER A 269 7.07 5.44 9.86
N THR A 270 6.65 5.25 8.60
CA THR A 270 7.12 4.21 7.67
C THR A 270 8.59 4.34 7.24
N ASP A 271 9.26 5.46 7.53
CA ASP A 271 10.64 5.70 7.09
C ASP A 271 11.70 5.47 8.18
N SER A 272 11.33 5.34 9.46
CA SER A 272 12.32 5.06 10.53
C SER A 272 12.67 3.57 10.67
N THR A 273 11.78 2.66 10.27
CA THR A 273 11.94 1.22 10.46
C THR A 273 12.63 0.49 9.30
N TYR A 274 12.94 1.18 8.20
CA TYR A 274 13.56 0.58 7.01
C TYR A 274 14.92 1.20 6.64
N GLY A 275 15.53 1.93 7.59
CA GLY A 275 16.80 2.65 7.40
C GLY A 275 18.07 1.84 7.67
N GLU A 276 17.98 0.63 8.21
CA GLU A 276 19.13 -0.23 8.48
C GLU A 276 18.95 -1.56 7.75
N HIS A 277 19.27 -1.61 6.46
CA HIS A 277 19.91 -2.77 5.82
C HIS A 277 20.40 -2.28 4.46
N VAL A 278 21.70 -1.97 4.45
CA VAL A 278 22.54 -1.60 3.30
C VAL A 278 22.64 -2.77 2.33
#